data_AF-A0A2V7GHY1-F1
#
_entry.id   AF-A0A2V7GHY1-F1
#
_cell.length_a   1.000
_cell.length_b   1.000
_cell.length_c   1.000
_cell.angle_alpha   90.00
_cell.angle_beta   90.00
_cell.angle_gamma   90.00
#
_symmetry.space_group_name_H-M   'P 1'
#
loop_
_entity.id
_entity.type
_entity.pdbx_description
1 polymer ?
#
loop_
_entity_poly.entity_id
_entity_poly.type
_entity_poly.pdbx_seq_one_letter_code
_entity_poly.pdbx_strand_id
1 'polypeptide(L)'
;MGLINYLLILAGVVDRGIPFLDSPDWAMPAVIVAAIWQIVGFFMVILLAGLQSIPRELHEAAAIDGAGAGRRFGRITLPLLRPSIFLCLIIGIINSFTSFDLVYVMTRGGPSYATELLITYVYRAAFTLTRFDYAAALTVVLFLFLLALTWLANRAAGGEAGAVEAVE
;
A
#
# COMPACT_ATOMS: atom_id res chain seq x y z
N MET A 1 -28.36 -0.52 4.64
CA MET A 1 -27.70 -1.46 3.70
C MET A 1 -26.96 -0.61 2.65
N GLY A 2 -25.64 -0.78 2.53
CA GLY A 2 -24.86 -0.04 1.53
C GLY A 2 -25.15 -0.52 0.10
N LEU A 3 -24.81 0.31 -0.90
CA LEU A 3 -25.01 0.02 -2.32
C LEU A 3 -24.37 -1.32 -2.75
N ILE A 4 -23.18 -1.63 -2.23
CA ILE A 4 -22.47 -2.88 -2.54
C ILE A 4 -23.28 -4.10 -2.07
N ASN A 5 -23.80 -4.08 -0.83
CA ASN A 5 -24.64 -5.16 -0.32
C ASN A 5 -25.93 -5.31 -1.14
N TYR A 6 -26.54 -4.20 -1.55
CA TYR A 6 -27.73 -4.24 -2.40
C TYR A 6 -27.44 -4.93 -3.75
N LEU A 7 -26.35 -4.57 -4.42
CA LEU A 7 -25.97 -5.17 -5.70
C LEU A 7 -25.59 -6.66 -5.56
N LEU A 8 -24.90 -7.04 -4.49
CA LEU A 8 -24.51 -8.43 -4.24
C LEU A 8 -25.73 -9.34 -3.99
N ILE A 9 -26.72 -8.85 -3.26
CA ILE A 9 -27.98 -9.57 -3.03
C ILE A 9 -28.79 -9.66 -4.33
N LEU A 10 -28.90 -8.57 -5.08
CA LEU A 10 -29.61 -8.54 -6.36
C LEU A 10 -29.00 -9.51 -7.39
N ALA A 11 -27.66 -9.61 -7.41
CA ALA A 11 -26.93 -10.52 -8.27
C ALA A 11 -26.98 -12.00 -7.80
N GLY A 12 -27.62 -12.29 -6.66
CA GLY A 12 -27.70 -13.65 -6.09
C GLY A 12 -26.36 -14.21 -5.60
N VAL A 13 -25.35 -13.35 -5.38
CA VAL A 13 -24.02 -13.76 -4.91
C VAL A 13 -24.06 -14.08 -3.41
N VAL A 14 -24.90 -13.37 -2.66
CA VAL A 14 -25.09 -13.57 -1.21
C VAL A 14 -26.55 -13.43 -0.82
N ASP A 15 -27.02 -14.28 0.10
CA ASP A 15 -28.40 -14.23 0.61
C ASP A 15 -28.60 -13.11 1.64
N ARG A 16 -27.51 -12.63 2.26
CA ARG A 16 -27.52 -11.62 3.32
C ARG A 16 -26.38 -10.65 3.09
N GLY A 17 -26.60 -9.37 3.43
CA GLY A 17 -25.58 -8.34 3.29
C GLY A 17 -24.35 -8.64 4.16
N ILE A 18 -23.16 -8.43 3.61
CA ILE A 18 -21.90 -8.61 4.32
C ILE A 18 -21.67 -7.38 5.22
N PRO A 19 -21.41 -7.56 6.53
CA PRO A 19 -21.11 -6.47 7.46
C PRO A 19 -19.66 -5.98 7.29
N PHE A 20 -19.38 -5.31 6.18
CA PHE A 20 -18.01 -4.93 5.79
C PHE A 20 -17.23 -4.14 6.82
N LEU A 21 -17.87 -3.28 7.62
CA LEU A 21 -17.19 -2.45 8.63
C LEU A 21 -17.50 -2.89 10.07
N ASP A 22 -18.53 -3.71 10.26
CA ASP A 22 -19.05 -4.09 11.59
C ASP A 22 -18.63 -5.51 12.01
N SER A 23 -17.92 -6.25 11.15
CA SER A 23 -17.39 -7.58 11.44
C SER A 23 -15.86 -7.57 11.54
N PRO A 24 -15.26 -8.16 12.59
CA PRO A 24 -13.80 -8.27 12.72
C PRO A 24 -13.15 -8.94 11.51
N ASP A 25 -13.83 -9.93 10.93
CA ASP A 25 -13.32 -10.69 9.78
C ASP A 25 -13.32 -9.89 8.47
N TRP A 26 -14.18 -8.86 8.35
CA TRP A 26 -14.40 -8.12 7.10
C TRP A 26 -13.88 -6.68 7.14
N ALA A 27 -13.76 -6.08 8.32
CA ALA A 27 -13.32 -4.70 8.49
C ALA A 27 -11.93 -4.46 7.92
N MET A 28 -10.95 -5.30 8.24
CA MET A 28 -9.58 -5.13 7.73
C MET A 28 -9.49 -5.35 6.21
N PRO A 29 -10.09 -6.41 5.62
CA PRO A 29 -10.19 -6.53 4.17
C PRO A 29 -10.83 -5.33 3.47
N ALA A 30 -11.93 -4.78 4.03
CA ALA A 30 -12.59 -3.61 3.47
C ALA A 30 -11.68 -2.37 3.48
N VAL A 31 -10.95 -2.15 4.58
CA VAL A 31 -9.95 -1.08 4.70
C VAL A 31 -8.81 -1.28 3.69
N ILE A 32 -8.31 -2.51 3.53
CA ILE A 32 -7.23 -2.83 2.57
C ILE A 32 -7.68 -2.52 1.13
N VAL A 33 -8.89 -2.92 0.75
CA VAL A 33 -9.41 -2.62 -0.60
C VAL A 33 -9.53 -1.12 -0.83
N ALA A 34 -10.02 -0.37 0.15
CA ALA A 34 -10.08 1.08 0.08
C ALA A 34 -8.68 1.73 -0.01
N ALA A 35 -7.71 1.20 0.73
CA ALA A 35 -6.32 1.67 0.70
C ALA A 35 -5.68 1.44 -0.68
N ILE A 36 -5.86 0.23 -1.25
CA ILE A 36 -5.39 -0.11 -2.59
C ILE A 36 -6.03 0.82 -3.62
N TRP A 37 -7.35 1.01 -3.54
CA TRP A 37 -8.08 1.91 -4.43
C TRP A 37 -7.53 3.35 -4.37
N GLN A 38 -7.21 3.85 -3.18
CA GLN A 38 -6.69 5.20 -3.01
C GLN A 38 -5.31 5.39 -3.66
N ILE A 39 -4.43 4.39 -3.58
CA ILE A 39 -3.03 4.53 -4.03
C ILE A 39 -2.73 3.97 -5.42
N VAL A 40 -3.62 3.14 -5.98
CA VAL A 40 -3.38 2.45 -7.26
C VAL A 40 -3.07 3.43 -8.39
N GLY A 41 -3.75 4.58 -8.45
CA GLY A 41 -3.51 5.63 -9.44
C GLY A 41 -2.05 6.10 -9.45
N PHE A 42 -1.50 6.35 -8.27
CA PHE A 42 -0.13 6.82 -8.11
C PHE A 42 0.89 5.74 -8.50
N PHE A 43 0.66 4.49 -8.09
CA PHE A 43 1.55 3.38 -8.47
C PHE A 43 1.51 3.07 -9.96
N MET A 44 0.36 3.21 -10.62
CA MET A 44 0.26 3.05 -12.07
C MET A 44 1.16 4.05 -12.80
N VAL A 45 1.21 5.31 -12.37
CA VAL A 45 2.07 6.34 -12.98
C VAL A 45 3.55 5.98 -12.83
N ILE A 46 3.98 5.58 -11.63
CA ILE A 46 5.37 5.18 -11.38
C ILE A 46 5.76 3.98 -12.23
N LEU A 47 4.92 2.94 -12.27
CA LEU A 47 5.19 1.74 -13.04
C LEU A 47 5.16 2.00 -14.55
N LEU A 48 4.29 2.89 -15.02
CA LEU A 48 4.24 3.30 -16.43
C LEU A 48 5.50 4.07 -16.83
N ALA A 49 5.96 5.01 -16.00
CA ALA A 49 7.22 5.71 -16.23
C ALA A 49 8.40 4.71 -16.27
N GLY A 50 8.43 3.74 -15.36
CA GLY A 50 9.42 2.65 -15.38
C GLY A 50 9.32 1.74 -16.60
N LEU A 51 8.12 1.53 -17.15
CA LEU A 51 7.93 0.77 -18.39
C LEU A 51 8.45 1.55 -19.61
N GLN A 52 8.23 2.86 -19.63
CA GLN A 52 8.65 3.74 -20.73
C GLN A 52 10.17 3.89 -20.82
N SER A 53 10.90 3.70 -19.72
CA SER A 53 12.38 3.73 -19.72
C SER A 53 13.01 2.47 -20.32
N ILE A 54 12.25 1.39 -20.53
CA ILE A 54 12.77 0.14 -21.10
C ILE A 54 12.93 0.29 -22.63
N PRO A 55 14.15 0.16 -23.18
CA PRO A 55 14.37 0.26 -24.62
C PRO A 55 13.57 -0.80 -25.39
N ARG A 56 12.81 -0.36 -26.40
CA ARG A 56 12.00 -1.25 -27.24
C ARG A 56 12.82 -2.29 -27.99
N GLU A 57 14.06 -1.95 -28.33
CA GLU A 57 15.02 -2.82 -29.03
C GLU A 57 15.27 -4.14 -28.30
N LEU A 58 15.25 -4.16 -26.95
CA LEU A 58 15.40 -5.38 -26.16
C LEU A 58 14.25 -6.37 -26.40
N HIS A 59 13.03 -5.85 -26.57
CA HIS A 59 11.86 -6.65 -26.86
C HIS A 59 11.82 -7.17 -28.29
N GLU A 60 12.37 -6.40 -29.24
CA GLU A 60 12.49 -6.76 -30.65
C GLU A 60 13.57 -7.82 -30.86
N ALA A 61 14.76 -7.64 -30.27
CA ALA A 61 15.84 -8.63 -30.28
C ALA A 61 15.37 -9.96 -29.68
N ALA A 62 14.71 -9.93 -28.51
CA ALA A 62 14.16 -11.13 -27.90
C ALA A 62 13.07 -11.81 -28.75
N ALA A 63 12.31 -11.04 -29.53
CA ALA A 63 11.32 -11.60 -30.45
C ALA A 63 11.99 -12.33 -31.63
N ILE A 64 13.09 -11.79 -32.16
CA ILE A 64 13.92 -12.44 -33.19
C ILE A 64 14.51 -13.75 -32.65
N ASP A 65 14.93 -13.77 -31.37
CA ASP A 65 15.41 -14.97 -30.66
C ASP A 65 14.29 -15.98 -30.30
N GLY A 66 13.04 -15.75 -30.73
CA GLY A 66 11.91 -16.64 -30.48
C GLY A 66 11.35 -16.60 -29.05
N ALA A 67 11.64 -15.55 -28.27
CA ALA A 67 11.11 -15.42 -26.92
C ALA A 67 9.63 -14.99 -26.93
N GLY A 68 8.75 -15.88 -26.44
CA GLY A 68 7.33 -15.58 -26.23
C GLY A 68 7.07 -14.52 -25.14
N ALA A 69 5.82 -14.03 -25.07
CA ALA A 69 5.42 -12.92 -24.19
C ALA A 69 5.78 -13.14 -22.70
N GLY A 70 5.51 -14.33 -22.14
CA GLY A 70 5.84 -14.63 -20.74
C GLY A 70 7.35 -14.64 -20.46
N ARG A 71 8.17 -15.12 -21.42
CA ARG A 71 9.63 -15.12 -21.28
C ARG A 71 10.20 -13.70 -21.35
N ARG A 72 9.67 -12.86 -22.23
CA ARG A 72 10.02 -11.42 -22.29
C ARG A 72 9.61 -10.69 -21.01
N PHE A 73 8.41 -10.95 -20.49
CA PHE A 73 7.97 -10.36 -19.22
C PHE A 73 8.91 -10.72 -18.06
N GLY A 74 9.16 -12.02 -17.86
CA GLY A 74 9.98 -12.48 -16.73
C GLY A 74 11.48 -12.16 -16.83
N ARG A 75 12.04 -12.04 -18.04
CA ARG A 75 13.48 -11.84 -18.25
C ARG A 75 13.89 -10.42 -18.65
N ILE A 76 12.97 -9.60 -19.15
CA ILE A 76 13.26 -8.23 -19.60
C ILE A 76 12.45 -7.24 -18.77
N THR A 77 11.12 -7.31 -18.87
CA THR A 77 10.23 -6.32 -18.23
C THR A 77 10.36 -6.34 -16.72
N LEU A 78 10.19 -7.48 -16.07
CA LEU A 78 10.20 -7.59 -14.61
C LEU A 78 11.56 -7.22 -13.99
N PRO A 79 12.71 -7.69 -14.50
CA PRO A 79 14.01 -7.29 -13.97
C PRO A 79 14.32 -5.80 -14.15
N LEU A 80 13.97 -5.21 -15.30
CA LEU A 80 14.23 -3.79 -15.57
C LEU A 80 13.24 -2.87 -14.85
N LEU A 81 12.03 -3.35 -14.53
CA LEU A 81 11.07 -2.65 -13.66
C LEU A 81 11.36 -2.76 -12.17
N ARG A 82 12.31 -3.60 -11.74
CA ARG A 82 12.62 -3.81 -10.31
C ARG A 82 12.79 -2.50 -9.54
N PRO A 83 13.50 -1.46 -10.02
CA PRO A 83 13.65 -0.21 -9.29
C PRO A 83 12.31 0.48 -9.02
N SER A 84 11.44 0.57 -10.03
CA SER A 84 10.10 1.17 -9.91
C SER A 84 9.18 0.35 -9.00
N ILE A 85 9.19 -0.98 -9.12
CA ILE A 85 8.43 -1.88 -8.23
C ILE A 85 8.89 -1.72 -6.79
N PHE A 86 10.21 -1.65 -6.58
CA PHE A 86 10.80 -1.49 -5.27
C PHE A 86 10.42 -0.13 -4.65
N LEU A 87 10.45 0.95 -5.42
CA LEU A 87 9.96 2.26 -5.00
C LEU A 87 8.48 2.20 -4.55
N CYS A 88 7.60 1.60 -5.36
CA CYS A 88 6.20 1.41 -5.00
C CYS A 88 6.05 0.60 -3.70
N LEU A 89 6.85 -0.46 -3.53
CA LEU A 89 6.83 -1.30 -2.33
C LEU A 89 7.19 -0.49 -1.08
N ILE A 90 8.25 0.31 -1.13
CA ILE A 90 8.67 1.16 0.00
C ILE A 90 7.56 2.15 0.36
N ILE A 91 7.04 2.87 -0.64
CA ILE A 91 5.98 3.86 -0.43
C ILE A 91 4.73 3.18 0.14
N GLY A 92 4.37 2.01 -0.36
CA GLY A 92 3.21 1.24 0.12
C GLY A 92 3.37 0.76 1.56
N ILE A 93 4.57 0.29 1.93
CA ILE A 93 4.87 -0.11 3.31
C ILE A 93 4.76 1.10 4.24
N ILE A 94 5.40 2.22 3.90
CA ILE A 94 5.34 3.45 4.72
C ILE A 94 3.89 3.89 4.89
N ASN A 95 3.13 3.99 3.79
CA ASN A 95 1.73 4.39 3.82
C ASN A 95 0.88 3.45 4.69
N SER A 96 1.14 2.14 4.66
CA SER A 96 0.38 1.18 5.46
C SER A 96 0.50 1.44 6.96
N PHE A 97 1.69 1.84 7.44
CA PHE A 97 1.89 2.18 8.86
C PHE A 97 1.38 3.57 9.24
N THR A 98 1.32 4.50 8.29
CA THR A 98 0.87 5.89 8.51
C THR A 98 -0.57 6.14 8.07
N SER A 99 -1.34 5.10 7.72
CA SER A 99 -2.73 5.19 7.23
C SER A 99 -3.74 5.55 8.34
N PHE A 100 -3.55 6.70 8.98
CA PHE A 100 -4.43 7.18 10.05
C PHE A 100 -5.81 7.56 9.51
N ASP A 101 -5.88 8.46 8.54
CA ASP A 101 -7.13 9.07 8.09
C ASP A 101 -8.12 8.02 7.57
N LEU A 102 -7.63 7.10 6.73
CA LEU A 102 -8.45 6.06 6.14
C LEU A 102 -9.06 5.13 7.19
N VAL A 103 -8.22 4.59 8.09
CA VAL A 103 -8.66 3.69 9.15
C VAL A 103 -9.61 4.40 10.12
N TYR A 104 -9.26 5.63 10.50
CA TYR A 104 -10.06 6.41 11.44
C TYR A 104 -11.44 6.75 10.88
N VAL A 105 -11.52 7.16 9.61
CA VAL A 105 -12.80 7.48 8.94
C VAL A 105 -13.65 6.23 8.72
N MET A 106 -13.06 5.12 8.27
CA MET A 106 -13.83 3.92 7.94
C MET A 106 -14.28 3.12 9.15
N THR A 107 -13.43 3.00 10.17
CA THR A 107 -13.64 2.01 11.26
C THR A 107 -13.28 2.52 12.65
N ARG A 108 -12.55 3.63 12.77
CA ARG A 108 -11.97 4.11 14.05
C ARG A 108 -11.13 3.03 14.76
N GLY A 109 -10.50 2.14 13.99
CA GLY A 109 -9.74 0.99 14.49
C GLY A 109 -10.59 -0.21 14.90
N GLY A 110 -11.91 -0.18 14.71
CA GLY A 110 -12.82 -1.27 15.07
C GLY A 110 -13.14 -2.25 13.93
N PRO A 111 -14.03 -3.23 14.19
CA PRO A 111 -14.60 -3.59 15.49
C PRO A 111 -13.59 -4.36 16.36
N SER A 112 -13.71 -4.27 17.69
CA SER A 112 -12.82 -4.96 18.64
C SER A 112 -11.32 -4.80 18.36
N TYR A 113 -10.89 -3.61 17.95
CA TYR A 113 -9.50 -3.29 17.61
C TYR A 113 -8.96 -4.02 16.35
N ALA A 114 -9.82 -4.67 15.55
CA ALA A 114 -9.41 -5.49 14.41
C ALA A 114 -8.69 -4.72 13.28
N THR A 115 -8.89 -3.41 13.18
CA THR A 115 -8.22 -2.54 12.21
C THR A 115 -7.32 -1.51 12.88
N GLU A 116 -7.07 -1.65 14.18
CA GLU A 116 -6.29 -0.66 14.93
C GLU A 116 -4.81 -0.70 14.50
N LEU A 117 -4.34 0.45 14.02
CA LEU A 117 -2.93 0.72 13.76
C LEU A 117 -2.28 1.43 14.94
N LEU A 118 -0.94 1.37 15.01
CA LEU A 118 -0.19 2.08 16.05
C LEU A 118 -0.49 3.58 16.04
N ILE A 119 -0.60 4.21 14.86
CA ILE A 119 -0.94 5.63 14.74
C ILE A 119 -2.36 5.95 15.24
N THR A 120 -3.33 5.07 15.00
CA THR A 120 -4.70 5.25 15.53
C THR A 120 -4.75 5.02 17.04
N TYR A 121 -3.92 4.13 17.55
CA TYR A 121 -3.78 3.91 18.99
C TYR A 121 -3.13 5.11 19.69
N VAL A 122 -2.09 5.72 19.10
CA VAL A 122 -1.49 6.98 19.57
C VAL A 122 -2.55 8.07 19.70
N TYR A 123 -3.39 8.23 18.67
CA TYR A 123 -4.49 9.19 18.71
C TYR A 123 -5.49 8.88 19.83
N ARG A 124 -5.91 7.61 19.97
CA ARG A 124 -6.81 7.18 21.05
C ARG A 124 -6.21 7.45 22.43
N ALA A 125 -4.92 7.17 22.61
CA ALA A 125 -4.20 7.41 23.86
C ALA A 125 -4.18 8.91 24.23
N ALA A 126 -3.90 9.79 23.26
CA ALA A 126 -3.86 11.23 23.48
C ALA A 126 -5.26 11.83 23.73
N PHE A 127 -6.22 11.57 22.85
CA PHE A 127 -7.46 12.33 22.79
C PHE A 127 -8.67 11.62 23.41
N THR A 128 -8.64 10.29 23.56
CA THR A 128 -9.72 9.53 24.20
C THR A 128 -9.37 9.15 25.63
N LEU A 129 -8.14 8.66 25.85
CA LEU A 129 -7.67 8.24 27.17
C LEU A 129 -6.98 9.38 27.95
N THR A 130 -6.74 10.53 27.31
CA THR A 130 -6.08 11.70 27.91
C THR A 130 -4.67 11.43 28.47
N ARG A 131 -3.98 10.42 27.93
CA ARG A 131 -2.62 10.01 28.30
C ARG A 131 -1.60 10.61 27.32
N PHE A 132 -1.46 11.94 27.36
CA PHE A 132 -0.63 12.69 26.41
C PHE A 132 0.85 12.36 26.50
N ASP A 133 1.36 12.13 27.71
CA ASP A 133 2.73 11.69 28.00
C ASP A 133 3.03 10.33 27.36
N TYR A 134 2.11 9.37 27.51
CA TYR A 134 2.22 8.05 26.93
C TYR A 134 2.09 8.09 25.40
N ALA A 135 1.16 8.88 24.87
CA ALA A 135 1.00 9.07 23.43
C ALA A 135 2.24 9.72 22.78
N ALA A 136 2.88 10.67 23.47
CA ALA A 136 4.12 11.28 23.03
C ALA A 136 5.25 10.24 22.95
N ALA A 137 5.40 9.40 23.98
CA ALA A 137 6.38 8.31 23.96
C ALA A 137 6.13 7.32 22.80
N LEU A 138 4.88 6.92 22.57
CA LEU A 138 4.52 6.05 21.45
C LEU A 138 4.81 6.68 20.09
N THR A 139 4.61 8.00 19.95
CA THR A 139 4.94 8.72 18.72
C THR A 139 6.43 8.66 18.41
N VAL A 140 7.28 8.82 19.43
CA VAL A 140 8.74 8.68 19.26
C VAL A 140 9.11 7.25 18.85
N VAL A 141 8.50 6.24 19.47
CA VAL A 141 8.72 4.83 19.09
C VAL A 141 8.30 4.57 17.65
N LEU A 142 7.13 5.05 17.23
CA LEU A 142 6.65 4.93 15.85
C LEU A 142 7.61 5.65 14.88
N PHE A 143 8.09 6.83 15.21
CA PHE A 143 9.06 7.56 14.41
C PHE A 143 10.37 6.76 14.23
N LEU A 144 10.94 6.25 15.31
CA LEU A 144 12.17 5.43 15.24
C LEU A 144 11.95 4.15 14.44
N PHE A 145 10.79 3.52 14.59
CA PHE A 145 10.41 2.35 13.80
C PHE A 145 10.34 2.67 12.31
N LEU A 146 9.66 3.76 11.92
CA LEU A 146 9.58 4.18 10.52
C LEU A 146 10.92 4.59 9.95
N LEU A 147 11.79 5.23 10.74
CA LEU A 147 13.14 5.58 10.34
C LEU A 147 13.98 4.32 10.07
N ALA A 148 13.94 3.35 10.98
CA ALA A 148 14.62 2.07 10.81
C ALA A 148 14.12 1.31 9.57
N LEU A 149 12.80 1.28 9.36
CA LEU A 149 12.16 0.66 8.21
C LEU A 149 12.58 1.34 6.90
N THR A 150 12.57 2.67 6.86
CA THR A 150 12.97 3.45 5.69
C THR A 150 14.46 3.29 5.39
N TRP A 151 15.30 3.26 6.42
CA TRP A 151 16.74 3.02 6.27
C TRP A 151 17.02 1.62 5.72
N LEU A 152 16.35 0.59 6.25
CA LEU A 152 16.46 -0.78 5.77
C LEU A 152 15.98 -0.90 4.31
N ALA A 153 14.85 -0.29 4.01
CA ALA A 153 14.31 -0.20 2.65
C ALA A 153 15.30 0.45 1.68
N ASN A 154 15.85 1.62 2.02
CA ASN A 154 16.83 2.31 1.17
C ASN A 154 18.11 1.49 0.98
N ARG A 155 18.59 0.82 2.04
CA ARG A 155 19.75 -0.07 1.96
C ARG A 155 19.50 -1.28 1.07
N ALA A 156 18.32 -1.87 1.14
CA ALA A 156 17.91 -2.96 0.24
C ALA A 156 17.74 -2.50 -1.22
N ALA A 157 17.46 -1.21 -1.45
CA ALA A 157 17.42 -0.60 -2.78
C ALA A 157 18.79 -0.41 -3.45
N GLY A 158 19.89 -0.61 -2.73
CA GLY A 158 21.23 -0.25 -3.20
C GLY A 158 21.66 1.20 -2.89
N GLY A 159 20.88 1.95 -2.10
CA GLY A 159 21.24 3.30 -1.63
C GLY A 159 20.82 4.46 -2.54
N GLU A 160 20.22 4.19 -3.70
CA GLU A 160 19.84 5.20 -4.70
C GLU A 160 18.36 5.58 -4.70
N ALA A 161 17.54 5.03 -3.80
CA ALA A 161 16.10 5.34 -3.78
C ALA A 161 15.78 6.81 -3.49
N GLY A 162 16.74 7.54 -2.89
CA GLY A 162 16.68 8.99 -2.71
C GLY A 162 17.37 9.82 -3.80
N ALA A 163 18.04 9.17 -4.76
CA ALA A 163 18.70 9.83 -5.90
C ALA A 163 17.72 9.99 -7.07
N VAL A 164 16.46 10.33 -6.78
CA VAL A 164 15.62 10.96 -7.80
C VAL A 164 16.33 12.25 -8.14
N GLU A 165 17.04 12.23 -9.27
CA GLU A 165 17.74 13.38 -9.82
C GLU A 165 16.80 14.57 -9.69
N ALA A 166 17.24 15.58 -8.95
CA ALA A 166 16.62 16.88 -8.97
C ALA A 166 16.61 17.28 -10.44
N VAL A 167 15.45 17.13 -11.07
CA VAL A 167 15.22 17.62 -12.42
C VAL A 167 15.43 19.13 -12.32
N GLU A 168 16.60 19.58 -12.81
CA GLU A 168 16.87 20.99 -13.09
C GLU A 168 15.83 21.57 -14.04
#